data_AF-X1ST50-F1
#
_entry.id   AF-X1ST50-F1
#
_cell.length_a   1.000
_cell.length_b   1.000
_cell.length_c   1.000
_cell.angle_alpha   90.00
_cell.angle_beta   90.00
_cell.angle_gamma   90.00
#
_symmetry.space_group_name_H-M   'P 1'
#
loop_
_entity.id
_entity.type
_entity.pdbx_description
1 polymer ?
#
loop_
_entity_poly.entity_id
_entity_poly.type
_entity_poly.pdbx_seq_one_letter_code
_entity_poly.pdbx_strand_id
1 'polypeptide(L)' 'FINSYDAMTSYRPYRKKMTEEEAKKEIKKFSGIQFDPKIVETFFELL' A
#
# COMPACT_ATOMS: atom_id res chain seq x y z
N PHE A 1 8.02 -1.44 3.03
CA PHE A 1 7.00 -0.58 2.41
C PHE A 1 7.00 -0.71 0.88
N ILE A 2 8.12 -0.38 0.21
CA ILE A 2 8.23 -0.44 -1.27
C ILE A 2 7.88 -1.82 -1.86
N ASN A 3 8.41 -2.92 -1.31
CA ASN A 3 8.10 -4.27 -1.79
C ASN A 3 6.62 -4.64 -1.60
N SER A 4 5.96 -4.09 -0.58
CA SER A 4 4.56 -4.38 -0.29
C SER A 4 3.64 -3.58 -1.21
N TYR A 5 3.94 -2.29 -1.42
CA TYR A 5 3.20 -1.44 -2.36
C TYR A 5 3.35 -1.95 -3.79
N ASP A 6 4.57 -2.28 -4.21
CA ASP A 6 4.84 -2.88 -5.52
C ASP A 6 4.14 -4.25 -5.66
N ALA A 7 4.11 -5.09 -4.62
CA ALA A 7 3.34 -6.34 -4.65
C ALA A 7 1.81 -6.14 -4.76
N MET A 8 1.27 -4.99 -4.33
CA MET A 8 -0.15 -4.65 -4.44
C MET A 8 -0.51 -4.06 -5.81
N THR A 9 0.38 -3.25 -6.39
CA THR A 9 0.16 -2.55 -7.66
C THR A 9 0.74 -3.30 -8.87
N SER A 10 1.59 -4.31 -8.65
CA SER A 10 2.10 -5.22 -9.69
C SER A 10 1.01 -6.19 -10.16
N TYR A 11 1.02 -6.44 -11.46
CA TYR A 11 0.15 -7.43 -12.07
C TYR A 11 0.63 -8.83 -11.71
N ARG A 12 -0.19 -9.60 -11.00
CA ARG A 12 0.06 -11.02 -10.72
C ARG A 12 -1.00 -11.85 -11.43
N PRO A 13 -0.64 -12.91 -12.19
CA PRO A 13 -1.59 -13.67 -13.01
C PRO A 13 -2.77 -14.28 -12.22
N TYR A 14 -2.63 -14.43 -10.90
CA TYR A 14 -3.65 -14.98 -10.00
C TYR A 14 -4.43 -13.92 -9.20
N ARG A 15 -4.17 -12.62 -9.40
CA ARG A 15 -4.83 -11.54 -8.64
C ARG A 15 -5.10 -10.35 -9.55
N LYS A 16 -6.33 -9.81 -9.53
CA LYS A 16 -6.60 -8.51 -10.16
C LYS A 16 -5.69 -7.46 -9.51
N LYS A 17 -4.97 -6.70 -10.36
CA LYS A 17 -4.18 -5.55 -9.93
C LYS A 17 -5.07 -4.63 -9.09
N MET A 18 -4.61 -4.26 -7.90
CA MET A 18 -5.30 -3.24 -7.12
C MET A 18 -5.08 -1.89 -7.80
N THR A 19 -6.13 -1.09 -7.85
CA THR A 19 -5.99 0.33 -8.17
C THR A 19 -5.18 1.03 -7.09
N GLU A 20 -4.59 2.18 -7.41
CA GLU A 20 -3.86 2.95 -6.41
C GLU A 20 -4.71 3.29 -5.20
N GLU A 21 -6.00 3.59 -5.38
CA GLU A 21 -6.93 3.87 -4.28
C GLU A 21 -7.16 2.67 -3.37
N GLU A 22 -7.30 1.47 -3.96
CA GLU A 22 -7.45 0.23 -3.20
C GLU A 22 -6.17 -0.09 -2.42
N ALA A 23 -5.00 0.06 -3.03
CA ALA A 23 -3.72 -0.12 -2.35
C ALA A 23 -3.54 0.89 -1.20
N LYS A 24 -3.93 2.16 -1.43
CA LYS A 24 -3.92 3.22 -0.41
C LYS A 24 -4.87 2.88 0.76
N LYS A 25 -6.08 2.41 0.50
CA LYS A 25 -7.03 1.96 1.55
C LYS A 25 -6.48 0.78 2.35
N GLU A 26 -5.88 -0.21 1.69
CA GLU A 26 -5.31 -1.39 2.34
C GLU A 26 -4.13 -0.99 3.25
N ILE A 27 -3.22 -0.15 2.75
CA ILE A 27 -2.09 0.36 3.54
C ILE A 27 -2.58 1.17 4.75
N LYS A 28 -3.58 2.02 4.57
CA LYS A 28 -4.16 2.81 5.67
C LYS A 28 -4.85 1.91 6.70
N LYS A 29 -5.51 0.84 6.27
CA LYS A 29 -6.16 -0.16 7.14
C LYS A 29 -5.15 -0.91 8.01
N PHE A 30 -3.95 -1.19 7.48
CA PHE A 30 -2.89 -1.89 8.22
C PHE A 30 -1.85 -0.94 8.84
N SER A 31 -2.09 0.36 8.78
CA SER A 31 -1.30 1.40 9.45
C SER A 31 -1.40 1.23 10.98
N GLY A 32 -0.28 1.18 11.67
CA GLY A 32 -0.22 0.91 13.12
C GLY A 32 -0.20 -0.57 13.51
N ILE A 33 -0.37 -1.49 12.55
CA ILE A 33 -0.34 -2.95 12.79
C ILE A 33 0.84 -3.59 12.05
N GLN A 34 0.83 -3.49 10.72
CA GLN A 34 1.86 -4.07 9.85
C GLN A 34 2.81 -3.01 9.30
N PHE A 35 2.34 -1.77 9.22
CA PHE A 35 3.12 -0.63 8.75
C PHE A 35 3.23 0.42 9.85
N ASP A 36 4.39 1.05 9.98
CA ASP A 36 4.57 2.17 10.89
C ASP A 36 3.68 3.34 10.43
N PRO A 37 2.80 3.87 11.29
CA PRO A 37 1.87 4.92 10.92
C PRO A 37 2.57 6.21 10.48
N LYS A 38 3.77 6.52 10.99
CA LYS A 38 4.57 7.66 10.49
C LYS A 38 5.03 7.43 9.06
N ILE A 39 5.47 6.21 8.73
CA ILE A 39 5.91 5.87 7.36
C ILE A 39 4.73 5.96 6.40
N VAL A 40 3.55 5.48 6.80
CA VAL A 40 2.33 5.56 6.01
C VAL A 40 1.96 7.03 5.77
N GLU A 41 1.96 7.86 6.82
CA GLU A 41 1.61 9.28 6.76
C GLU A 41 2.57 10.07 5.85
N THR A 42 3.89 9.93 6.05
CA THR A 42 4.90 10.57 5.20
C THR A 42 4.83 10.11 3.74
N PHE A 43 4.48 8.84 3.48
CA PHE A 43 4.27 8.34 2.13
C PHE A 43 3.06 8.97 1.45
N PHE A 44 1.98 9.24 2.19
CA PHE A 44 0.80 9.92 1.65
C PHE A 44 1.03 11.42 1.43
N GLU A 45 1.95 12.05 2.15
CA GLU A 45 2.32 13.46 1.98
C GLU A 45 3.27 13.70 0.79
N LEU A 46 4.06 12.68 0.39
CA LEU A 46 5.06 12.76 -0.67
C LEU A 46 4.55 12.42 -2.08
N LEU A 47 3.28 11.99 -2.20
CA LEU A 47 2.71 11.33 -3.39
C LEU A 47 1.61 12.18 -4.00
#